data_AF-W2M6D0-F1
#
_entry.id   AF-W2M6D0-F1
#
_cell.length_a   1.000
_cell.length_b   1.000
_cell.length_c   1.000
_cell.angle_alpha   90.00
_cell.angle_beta   90.00
_cell.angle_gamma   90.00
#
_symmetry.space_group_name_H-M   'P 1'
#
loop_
_entity.id
_entity.type
_entity.pdbx_description
1 polymer ?
#
loop_
_entity_poly.entity_id
_entity_poly.type
_entity_poly.pdbx_seq_one_letter_code
_entity_poly.pdbx_strand_id
1 'polypeptide(L)'
;DKVRKRHFCPSSAKRRGGRQPSLGIADCARFVSADDDELGGLIPSRATHRALEQLLDTLRDVESVSKKLQSESLTMVDARALFDGLLEVLPSFSTHIGKLLSSFIHCFYYINVI
;
A
#
# COMPACT_ATOMS: atom_id res chain seq x y z
N ASP A 1 25.18 54.07 -46.34
CA ASP A 1 25.65 52.69 -46.55
C ASP A 1 25.76 51.86 -45.27
N LYS A 2 25.20 50.64 -45.34
CA LYS A 2 25.43 49.42 -44.54
C LYS A 2 25.49 49.53 -43.00
N VAL A 3 24.38 49.15 -42.34
CA VAL A 3 24.46 48.32 -41.13
C VAL A 3 23.58 47.07 -41.31
N ARG A 4 24.30 45.95 -41.30
CA ARG A 4 23.93 44.57 -41.60
C ARG A 4 22.98 44.02 -40.53
N LYS A 5 21.81 43.52 -40.96
CA LYS A 5 20.85 42.82 -40.08
C LYS A 5 21.54 41.63 -39.43
N ARG A 6 21.69 41.64 -38.11
CA ARG A 6 21.97 40.43 -37.35
C ARG A 6 20.65 39.70 -37.11
N HIS A 7 20.50 38.59 -37.82
CA HIS A 7 19.57 37.52 -37.47
C HIS A 7 19.71 37.22 -35.97
N PHE A 8 18.65 37.46 -35.20
CA PHE A 8 18.50 36.81 -33.91
C PHE A 8 17.58 35.60 -34.11
N CYS A 9 18.18 34.46 -34.42
CA CYS A 9 17.52 33.18 -34.23
C CYS A 9 17.62 32.82 -32.75
N PRO A 10 16.52 32.68 -32.00
CA PRO A 10 16.58 32.00 -30.73
C PRO A 10 16.76 30.50 -30.99
N SER A 11 18.00 30.08 -31.17
CA SER A 11 18.39 28.68 -31.06
C SER A 11 18.12 28.19 -29.65
N SER A 12 17.31 27.12 -29.57
CA SER A 12 17.45 26.05 -28.60
C SER A 12 17.59 26.48 -27.13
N ALA A 13 16.49 26.96 -26.54
CA ALA A 13 16.29 26.82 -25.12
C ALA A 13 16.25 25.32 -24.79
N LYS A 14 17.40 24.79 -24.37
CA LYS A 14 17.56 23.44 -23.84
C LYS A 14 16.56 23.29 -22.70
N ARG A 15 15.39 22.71 -22.98
CA ARG A 15 14.46 22.24 -21.96
C ARG A 15 15.26 21.25 -21.15
N ARG A 16 15.78 21.70 -20.00
CA ARG A 16 16.37 20.83 -19.01
C ARG A 16 15.29 19.80 -18.76
N GLY A 17 15.53 18.56 -19.20
CA GLY A 17 14.77 17.40 -18.79
C GLY A 17 15.00 17.27 -17.30
N GLY A 18 14.29 18.10 -16.53
CA GLY A 18 14.11 17.90 -15.12
C GLY A 18 13.38 16.59 -15.03
N ARG A 19 14.06 15.60 -14.46
CA ARG A 19 13.44 14.38 -13.95
C ARG A 19 12.23 14.85 -13.16
N GLN A 20 11.02 14.72 -13.73
CA GLN A 20 9.81 15.01 -12.99
C GLN A 20 9.85 14.05 -11.80
N PRO A 21 9.91 14.55 -10.55
CA PRO A 21 9.66 13.69 -9.42
C PRO A 21 8.30 13.06 -9.68
N SER A 22 8.19 11.74 -9.57
CA SER A 22 6.90 11.07 -9.58
C SER A 22 6.07 11.71 -8.47
N LEU A 23 5.19 12.63 -8.85
CA LEU A 23 4.30 13.34 -7.94
C LEU A 23 3.37 12.31 -7.33
N GLY A 24 3.43 12.16 -6.00
CA GLY A 24 2.52 11.27 -5.28
C GLY A 24 1.15 11.92 -5.12
N ILE A 25 0.14 11.14 -4.75
CA ILE A 25 -1.23 11.65 -4.50
C ILE A 25 -1.23 12.81 -3.48
N ALA A 26 -0.32 12.78 -2.49
CA ALA A 26 -0.16 13.85 -1.51
C ALA A 26 0.37 15.18 -2.09
N ASP A 27 0.99 15.15 -3.28
CA ASP A 27 1.47 16.36 -3.98
C ASP A 27 0.42 16.93 -4.95
N CYS A 28 -0.68 16.20 -5.18
CA CYS A 28 -1.77 16.62 -6.08
C CYS A 28 -2.48 17.89 -5.60
N ALA A 29 -2.39 18.22 -4.30
CA ALA A 29 -2.96 19.44 -3.73
C ALA A 29 -2.42 20.73 -4.38
N ARG A 30 -1.22 20.70 -4.97
CA ARG A 30 -0.66 21.85 -5.71
C ARG A 30 -1.31 22.09 -7.07
N PHE A 31 -2.09 21.13 -7.57
CA PHE A 31 -2.71 21.17 -8.89
C PHE A 31 -4.23 21.34 -8.82
N VAL A 32 -4.82 21.25 -7.63
CA VAL A 32 -6.23 21.59 -7.42
C VAL A 32 -6.37 23.10 -7.44
N SER A 33 -7.29 23.60 -8.26
CA SER A 33 -7.60 25.03 -8.34
C SER A 33 -8.02 25.53 -6.96
N ALA A 34 -7.68 26.78 -6.62
CA ALA A 34 -8.09 27.39 -5.35
C ALA A 34 -9.62 27.49 -5.19
N ASP A 35 -10.37 27.40 -6.30
CA ASP A 35 -11.83 27.46 -6.32
C ASP A 35 -12.49 26.06 -6.17
N ASP A 36 -11.72 24.98 -6.25
CA ASP A 36 -12.19 23.59 -6.12
C ASP A 36 -11.93 23.07 -4.68
N ASP A 37 -12.42 23.80 -3.68
CA ASP A 37 -12.29 23.45 -2.26
C ASP A 37 -12.88 22.07 -1.94
N GLU A 38 -13.93 21.66 -2.64
CA GLU A 38 -14.53 20.32 -2.54
C GLU A 38 -13.51 19.23 -2.92
N LEU A 39 -12.75 19.44 -3.99
CA LEU A 39 -11.74 18.50 -4.45
C LEU A 39 -10.50 18.52 -3.54
N GLY A 40 -10.15 19.68 -3.00
CA GLY A 40 -9.05 19.84 -2.03
C GLY A 40 -9.28 19.03 -0.75
N GLY A 41 -10.53 18.97 -0.28
CA GLY A 41 -10.93 18.18 0.89
C GLY A 41 -10.84 16.65 0.69
N LEU A 42 -10.86 16.18 -0.56
CA LEU A 42 -10.76 14.76 -0.89
C LEU A 42 -9.30 14.27 -1.01
N ILE A 43 -8.33 15.17 -1.14
CA ILE A 43 -6.92 14.79 -1.22
C ILE A 43 -6.41 14.44 0.18
N PRO A 44 -6.00 13.18 0.43
CA PRO A 44 -5.43 12.82 1.71
C PRO A 44 -4.12 13.58 1.93
N SER A 45 -3.93 14.09 3.15
CA SER A 45 -2.61 14.55 3.61
C SER A 45 -1.53 13.49 3.34
N ARG A 46 -0.27 13.93 3.27
CA ARG A 46 0.86 13.00 3.13
C ARG A 46 0.90 11.93 4.23
N ALA A 47 0.52 12.29 5.46
CA ALA A 47 0.47 11.37 6.59
C ALA A 47 -0.65 10.32 6.41
N THR A 48 -1.86 10.76 6.04
CA THR A 48 -2.98 9.85 5.78
C THR A 48 -2.72 8.96 4.57
N HIS A 49 -2.12 9.46 3.51
CA HIS A 49 -1.71 8.64 2.37
C HIS A 49 -0.73 7.52 2.79
N ARG A 50 0.29 7.84 3.60
CA ARG A 50 1.25 6.85 4.11
C ARG A 50 0.58 5.82 5.02
N ALA A 51 -0.35 6.25 5.86
CA ALA A 51 -1.12 5.34 6.71
C ALA A 51 -2.02 4.40 5.88
N LEU A 52 -2.63 4.89 4.80
CA LEU A 52 -3.41 4.08 3.87
C LEU A 52 -2.55 3.06 3.11
N GLU A 53 -1.34 3.44 2.69
CA GLU A 53 -0.38 2.50 2.08
C GLU A 53 -0.01 1.37 3.06
N GLN A 54 0.33 1.72 4.30
CA GLN A 54 0.66 0.72 5.34
C GLN A 54 -0.53 -0.21 5.64
N LEU A 55 -1.74 0.33 5.70
CA LEU A 55 -2.96 -0.45 5.87
C LEU A 55 -3.17 -1.40 4.69
N LEU A 56 -2.96 -0.93 3.45
CA LEU A 56 -3.10 -1.76 2.25
C LEU A 56 -2.12 -2.93 2.25
N ASP A 57 -0.86 -2.69 2.62
CA ASP A 57 0.14 -3.75 2.72
C ASP A 57 -0.25 -4.78 3.78
N THR A 58 -0.74 -4.32 4.93
CA THR A 58 -1.25 -5.19 5.98
C THR A 58 -2.44 -6.05 5.51
N LEU A 59 -3.38 -5.46 4.75
CA LEU A 59 -4.52 -6.20 4.19
C LEU A 59 -4.08 -7.23 3.15
N ARG A 60 -3.03 -6.95 2.37
CA ARG A 60 -2.45 -7.92 1.42
C ARG A 60 -1.83 -9.11 2.14
N ASP A 61 -1.18 -8.89 3.28
CA ASP A 61 -0.64 -9.99 4.09
C ASP A 61 -1.76 -10.88 4.64
N VAL A 62 -2.84 -10.28 5.16
CA VAL A 62 -4.04 -11.00 5.62
C VAL A 62 -4.68 -11.81 4.48
N GLU A 63 -4.80 -11.21 3.30
CA GLU A 63 -5.34 -11.88 2.10
C GLU A 63 -4.46 -13.06 1.69
N SER A 64 -3.13 -12.87 1.67
CA SER A 64 -2.14 -13.89 1.34
C SER A 64 -2.21 -15.07 2.31
N VAL A 65 -2.26 -14.80 3.62
CA VAL A 65 -2.45 -15.82 4.65
C VAL A 65 -3.76 -16.56 4.46
N SER A 66 -4.86 -15.86 4.20
CA SER A 66 -6.17 -16.48 3.95
C SER A 66 -6.15 -17.41 2.73
N LYS A 67 -5.52 -17.00 1.64
CA LYS A 67 -5.35 -17.83 0.43
C LYS A 67 -4.52 -19.09 0.72
N LYS A 68 -3.43 -18.97 1.49
CA LYS A 68 -2.62 -20.13 1.90
C LYS A 68 -3.42 -21.09 2.79
N LEU A 69 -4.17 -20.55 3.76
CA LEU A 69 -5.00 -21.36 4.66
C LEU A 69 -6.08 -22.17 3.93
N GLN A 70 -6.55 -21.68 2.78
CA GLN A 70 -7.52 -22.36 1.93
C GLN A 70 -6.89 -23.36 0.95
N SER A 71 -5.57 -23.54 0.96
CA SER A 71 -4.91 -24.50 0.07
C SER A 71 -5.02 -25.93 0.58
N GLU A 72 -5.26 -26.88 -0.32
CA GLU A 72 -5.46 -28.31 0.01
C GLU A 72 -4.21 -28.99 0.56
N SER A 73 -3.02 -28.45 0.28
CA SER A 73 -1.74 -29.01 0.71
C SER A 73 -1.19 -28.41 2.01
N LEU A 74 -1.97 -27.59 2.72
CA LEU A 74 -1.51 -26.92 3.93
C LEU A 74 -1.54 -27.88 5.13
N THR A 75 -0.40 -28.04 5.81
CA THR A 75 -0.36 -28.77 7.08
C THR A 75 -0.80 -27.87 8.24
N MET A 76 -1.21 -28.48 9.35
CA MET A 76 -1.54 -27.73 10.57
C MET A 76 -0.36 -26.96 11.17
N VAL A 77 0.87 -27.47 10.98
CA VAL A 77 2.08 -26.77 11.42
C VAL A 77 2.27 -25.51 10.59
N ASP A 78 2.05 -25.58 9.28
CA ASP A 78 2.10 -24.42 8.39
C ASP A 78 1.00 -23.42 8.72
N ALA A 79 -0.23 -23.89 9.01
CA ALA A 79 -1.33 -23.04 9.44
C ALA A 79 -0.96 -22.22 10.68
N ARG A 80 -0.37 -22.87 11.68
CA ARG A 80 0.08 -22.21 12.91
C ARG A 80 1.17 -21.18 12.62
N ALA A 81 2.17 -21.53 11.82
CA ALA A 81 3.25 -20.61 11.44
C ALA A 81 2.70 -19.36 10.71
N LEU A 82 1.67 -19.52 9.87
CA LEU A 82 1.00 -18.40 9.22
C LEU A 82 0.28 -17.49 10.21
N PHE A 83 -0.41 -18.06 11.20
CA PHE A 83 -1.08 -17.28 12.24
C PHE A 83 -0.09 -16.58 13.17
N ASP A 84 1.03 -17.22 13.53
CA ASP A 84 2.08 -16.61 14.34
C ASP A 84 2.73 -15.43 13.59
N GLY A 85 3.06 -15.60 12.30
CA GLY A 85 3.55 -14.51 11.46
C GLY A 85 2.54 -13.37 11.28
N LEU A 86 1.24 -13.69 11.20
CA LEU A 86 0.20 -12.67 11.15
C LEU A 86 0.10 -11.86 12.44
N LEU A 87 0.36 -12.49 13.60
CA LEU A 87 0.36 -11.82 14.91
C LEU A 87 1.56 -10.88 15.10
N GLU A 88 2.69 -11.16 14.45
CA GLU A 88 3.84 -10.25 14.44
C GLU A 88 3.52 -8.93 13.72
N VAL A 89 2.76 -9.01 12.61
CA VAL A 89 2.35 -7.83 11.82
C VAL A 89 1.14 -7.12 12.44
N LEU A 90 0.20 -7.88 13.01
CA LEU A 90 -1.07 -7.40 13.56
C LEU A 90 -1.28 -7.86 15.02
N PRO A 91 -0.51 -7.32 15.98
CA PRO A 91 -0.62 -7.74 17.38
C PRO A 91 -2.00 -7.43 17.99
N SER A 92 -2.72 -6.43 17.46
CA SER A 92 -4.09 -6.09 17.86
C SER A 92 -5.11 -7.20 17.58
N PHE A 93 -4.80 -8.14 16.68
CA PHE A 93 -5.67 -9.27 16.35
C PHE A 93 -5.49 -10.49 17.26
N SER A 94 -4.60 -10.43 18.26
CA SER A 94 -4.27 -11.58 19.13
C SER A 94 -5.47 -12.25 19.78
N THR A 95 -6.43 -11.46 20.26
CA THR A 95 -7.64 -12.00 20.91
C THR A 95 -8.54 -12.75 19.92
N HIS A 96 -8.61 -12.29 18.67
CA HIS A 96 -9.44 -12.92 17.65
C HIS A 96 -8.77 -14.17 17.08
N ILE A 97 -7.48 -14.09 16.75
CA ILE A 97 -6.70 -15.22 16.23
C ILE A 97 -6.54 -16.31 17.29
N GLY A 98 -6.31 -15.94 18.56
CA GLY A 98 -6.19 -16.91 19.66
C GLY A 98 -7.45 -17.77 19.85
N LYS A 99 -8.64 -17.18 19.69
CA LYS A 99 -9.92 -17.94 19.71
C LYS A 99 -10.01 -18.91 18.53
N LEU A 100 -9.60 -18.49 17.33
CA LEU A 100 -9.59 -19.36 16.16
C LEU A 100 -8.60 -20.52 16.33
N LEU A 101 -7.37 -20.26 16.76
CA LEU A 101 -6.36 -21.29 17.02
C LEU A 101 -6.85 -22.31 18.07
N SER A 102 -7.45 -21.85 19.17
CA SER A 102 -8.05 -22.74 20.18
C SER A 102 -9.13 -23.64 19.57
N SER A 103 -9.93 -23.09 18.66
CA SER A 103 -11.02 -23.82 18.00
C SER A 103 -10.47 -24.85 17.00
N PHE A 104 -9.44 -24.47 16.24
CA PHE A 104 -8.72 -25.34 15.30
C PHE A 104 -8.03 -26.50 16.00
N ILE A 105 -7.30 -26.24 17.10
CA ILE A 105 -6.64 -27.28 17.90
C ILE A 105 -7.67 -28.23 18.49
N HIS A 106 -8.80 -27.72 19.00
CA HIS A 106 -9.85 -28.56 19.57
C HIS A 106 -10.51 -29.47 18.50
N CYS A 107 -10.82 -28.93 17.31
CA CYS A 107 -11.30 -29.74 16.19
C CYS A 107 -10.29 -30.82 15.75
N PHE A 108 -9.00 -30.48 15.71
CA PHE A 108 -7.96 -31.42 15.28
C PHE A 108 -7.78 -32.55 16.30
N TYR A 109 -7.78 -32.24 17.59
CA TYR A 109 -7.72 -33.24 18.65
C TYR A 109 -8.93 -34.17 18.60
N TYR A 110 -10.13 -33.64 18.34
CA TYR A 110 -11.37 -34.43 18.23
C TYR A 110 -11.38 -35.36 17.00
N ILE A 111 -10.86 -34.92 15.85
CA ILE A 111 -10.79 -35.76 14.63
C ILE A 111 -9.69 -36.83 14.71
N ASN A 112 -8.59 -36.59 15.43
CA ASN A 112 -7.49 -37.56 15.56
C ASN A 112 -7.69 -38.56 16.73
N VAL A 113 -8.70 -38.37 17.57
CA VAL A 113 -9.02 -39.22 18.73
C VAL A 113 -10.23 -40.14 18.50
N ILE A 114 -10.94 -39.97 17.37
CA ILE A 114 -12.00 -40.88 16.89
C ILE A 114 -11.41 -41.77 15.79
#